data_AF-A0A3D1JAZ8-F1
#
_entry.id   AF-A0A3D1JAZ8-F1
#
_cell.length_a   1.000
_cell.length_b   1.000
_cell.length_c   1.000
_cell.angle_alpha   90.00
_cell.angle_beta   90.00
_cell.angle_gamma   90.00
#
_symmetry.space_group_name_H-M   'P 1'
#
loop_
_entity.id
_entity.type
_entity.pdbx_description
1 polymer ?
#
loop_
_entity_poly.entity_id
_entity_poly.type
_entity_poly.pdbx_seq_one_letter_code
_entity_poly.pdbx_strand_id
1 'polypeptide(L)'
;MYLSKMSITDYQDYLTYATHAYAQDKIQAGTWSPAEAQTLAAESFQRLLPDGPNTPDHYVFSLMQEGIDQPIGILWIHAQDQKAFIYDFEINSAYRGQGYGKAALKVAEQWAHTQGIREIGLHVFAHNQSAYHLYKKMGYLETDISMVRQIDAEPQPTQHATATTFSEKLDSLIALRESGRASQDTAVLKEALTGFQDLIHAHPQEPVLHYQIGICFDNLGFTNDAIPHYERAISLGLGEDDLRRCYLGLGSSYRVTGQYAHSLAILEKAVEQFPEY
;
A
#
# COMPACT_ATOMS: atom_id res chain seq x y z
N MET A 1 -30.06 -0.45 -7.94
CA MET A 1 -28.79 -0.48 -7.17
C MET A 1 -28.48 0.90 -6.66
N TYR A 2 -28.04 1.02 -5.41
CA TYR A 2 -27.68 2.30 -4.79
C TYR A 2 -26.56 2.09 -3.74
N LEU A 3 -25.87 3.17 -3.38
CA LEU A 3 -24.88 3.18 -2.31
C LEU A 3 -25.57 3.55 -1.00
N SER A 4 -25.34 2.76 0.05
CA SER A 4 -25.68 3.13 1.42
C SER A 4 -24.40 3.29 2.23
N LYS A 5 -24.31 4.32 3.09
CA LYS A 5 -23.19 4.42 4.03
C LYS A 5 -23.16 3.14 4.87
N MET A 6 -21.99 2.51 4.96
CA MET A 6 -21.83 1.26 5.70
C MET A 6 -22.07 1.50 7.19
N SER A 7 -22.80 0.58 7.83
CA SER A 7 -23.00 0.65 9.28
C SER A 7 -21.73 0.24 10.02
N ILE A 8 -21.59 0.64 11.30
CA ILE A 8 -20.43 0.24 12.11
C ILE A 8 -20.39 -1.29 12.28
N THR A 9 -21.55 -1.95 12.39
CA THR A 9 -21.64 -3.41 12.49
C THR A 9 -21.14 -4.08 11.21
N ASP A 10 -21.66 -3.67 10.05
CA ASP A 10 -21.22 -4.25 8.76
C ASP A 10 -19.74 -3.96 8.49
N TYR A 11 -19.23 -2.82 8.96
CA TYR A 11 -17.82 -2.46 8.85
C TYR A 11 -16.90 -3.42 9.61
N GLN A 12 -17.31 -3.92 10.78
CA GLN A 12 -16.49 -4.87 11.54
C GLN A 12 -16.36 -6.21 10.81
N ASP A 13 -17.45 -6.68 10.22
CA ASP A 13 -17.47 -7.91 9.40
C ASP A 13 -16.63 -7.72 8.13
N TYR A 14 -16.82 -6.58 7.46
CA TYR A 14 -16.01 -6.19 6.30
C TYR A 14 -14.52 -6.14 6.64
N LEU A 15 -14.12 -5.45 7.70
CA LEU A 15 -12.72 -5.26 8.06
C LEU A 15 -12.02 -6.60 8.34
N THR A 16 -12.72 -7.52 9.00
CA THR A 16 -12.20 -8.87 9.28
C THR A 16 -11.92 -9.62 7.99
N TYR A 17 -12.86 -9.60 7.05
CA TYR A 17 -12.73 -10.23 5.74
C TYR A 17 -11.64 -9.57 4.87
N ALA A 18 -11.72 -8.25 4.73
CA ALA A 18 -10.87 -7.46 3.83
C ALA A 18 -9.40 -7.51 4.24
N THR A 19 -9.11 -7.50 5.54
CA THR A 19 -7.73 -7.66 6.05
C THR A 19 -7.12 -8.98 5.58
N HIS A 20 -7.86 -10.08 5.68
CA HIS A 20 -7.38 -11.38 5.23
C HIS A 20 -7.27 -11.45 3.70
N ALA A 21 -8.27 -10.97 2.97
CA ALA A 21 -8.27 -10.97 1.50
C ALA A 21 -7.09 -10.17 0.94
N TYR A 22 -6.85 -8.97 1.48
CA TYR A 22 -5.74 -8.10 1.06
C TYR A 22 -4.37 -8.72 1.36
N ALA A 23 -4.21 -9.37 2.52
CA ALA A 23 -2.99 -10.12 2.84
C ALA A 23 -2.72 -11.23 1.81
N GLN A 24 -3.75 -11.99 1.43
CA GLN A 24 -3.62 -13.05 0.42
C GLN A 24 -3.25 -12.50 -0.96
N ASP A 25 -3.87 -11.40 -1.39
CA ASP A 25 -3.53 -10.75 -2.66
C ASP A 25 -2.07 -10.28 -2.69
N LYS A 26 -1.57 -9.72 -1.58
CA LYS A 26 -0.16 -9.29 -1.43
C LYS A 26 0.82 -10.46 -1.41
N ILE A 27 0.46 -11.58 -0.80
CA ILE A 27 1.24 -12.84 -0.86
C ILE A 27 1.28 -13.36 -2.30
N GLN A 28 0.12 -13.45 -2.97
CA GLN A 28 0.02 -13.94 -4.33
C GLN A 28 0.77 -13.07 -5.33
N ALA A 29 0.79 -11.75 -5.11
CA ALA A 29 1.59 -10.81 -5.87
C ALA A 29 3.10 -10.89 -5.57
N GLY A 30 3.51 -11.65 -4.54
CA GLY A 30 4.89 -11.78 -4.09
C GLY A 30 5.43 -10.52 -3.39
N THR A 31 4.54 -9.63 -2.92
CA THR A 31 4.92 -8.38 -2.26
C THR A 31 5.26 -8.59 -0.79
N TRP A 32 4.50 -9.43 -0.09
CA TRP A 32 4.67 -9.71 1.34
C TRP A 32 4.91 -11.19 1.60
N SER A 33 5.68 -11.50 2.66
CA SER A 33 5.83 -12.88 3.10
C SER A 33 4.57 -13.37 3.85
N PRO A 34 4.25 -14.68 3.80
CA PRO A 34 3.11 -15.22 4.55
C PRO A 34 3.17 -14.97 6.06
N ALA A 35 4.37 -14.79 6.63
CA ALA A 35 4.56 -14.61 8.07
C ALA A 35 4.15 -13.21 8.56
N GLU A 36 4.29 -12.18 7.72
CA GLU A 36 4.04 -10.79 8.09
C GLU A 36 2.75 -10.21 7.48
N ALA A 37 2.25 -10.82 6.40
CA ALA A 37 1.17 -10.26 5.59
C ALA A 37 -0.09 -9.89 6.39
N GLN A 38 -0.48 -10.70 7.38
CA GLN A 38 -1.67 -10.43 8.19
C GLN A 38 -1.50 -9.17 9.06
N THR A 39 -0.31 -8.97 9.63
CA THR A 39 0.02 -7.80 10.45
C THR A 39 0.07 -6.55 9.59
N LEU A 40 0.77 -6.60 8.45
CA LEU A 40 0.87 -5.47 7.51
C LEU A 40 -0.48 -5.08 6.93
N ALA A 41 -1.37 -6.05 6.65
CA ALA A 41 -2.73 -5.77 6.22
C ALA A 41 -3.51 -5.02 7.31
N ALA A 42 -3.49 -5.51 8.55
CA ALA A 42 -4.21 -4.89 9.66
C ALA A 42 -3.72 -3.46 9.93
N GLU A 43 -2.41 -3.25 9.94
CA GLU A 43 -1.80 -1.92 10.06
C GLU A 43 -2.21 -1.00 8.89
N SER A 44 -2.34 -1.54 7.68
CA SER A 44 -2.78 -0.77 6.52
C SER A 44 -4.22 -0.27 6.65
N PHE A 45 -5.16 -1.12 7.05
CA PHE A 45 -6.54 -0.69 7.27
C PHE A 45 -6.64 0.30 8.43
N GLN A 46 -5.94 0.07 9.55
CA GLN A 46 -5.96 0.98 10.70
C GLN A 46 -5.41 2.37 10.34
N ARG A 47 -4.39 2.45 9.48
CA ARG A 47 -3.82 3.73 8.99
C ARG A 47 -4.77 4.46 8.07
N LEU A 48 -5.40 3.73 7.15
CA LEU A 48 -6.29 4.32 6.13
C LEU A 48 -7.67 4.65 6.68
N LEU A 49 -8.14 3.97 7.71
CA LEU A 49 -9.45 4.15 8.33
C LEU A 49 -9.35 4.24 9.87
N PRO A 50 -8.62 5.22 10.43
CA PRO A 50 -8.45 5.36 11.88
C PRO A 50 -9.77 5.50 12.65
N ASP A 51 -10.79 6.11 12.04
CA ASP A 51 -12.14 6.27 12.59
C ASP A 51 -13.16 5.35 11.88
N GLY A 52 -12.69 4.28 11.25
CA GLY A 52 -13.51 3.34 10.48
C GLY A 52 -14.31 4.03 9.37
N PRO A 53 -15.61 3.74 9.20
CA PRO A 53 -16.44 4.33 8.14
C PRO A 53 -16.77 5.81 8.36
N ASN A 54 -16.25 6.42 9.43
CA ASN A 54 -16.36 7.85 9.70
C ASN A 54 -15.05 8.62 9.45
N THR A 55 -14.00 7.94 9.01
CA THR A 55 -12.73 8.58 8.66
C THR A 55 -12.97 9.68 7.61
N PRO A 56 -12.51 10.93 7.86
CA PRO A 56 -12.67 12.03 6.91
C PRO A 56 -12.16 11.68 5.52
N ASP A 57 -12.79 12.20 4.47
CA ASP A 57 -12.45 11.98 3.06
C ASP A 57 -12.54 10.51 2.58
N HIS A 58 -12.85 9.55 3.47
CA HIS A 58 -13.12 8.16 3.15
C HIS A 58 -14.62 7.85 3.21
N TYR A 59 -15.10 7.17 2.18
CA TYR A 59 -16.49 6.80 1.99
C TYR A 59 -16.58 5.28 1.83
N VAL A 60 -16.99 4.60 2.89
CA VAL A 60 -17.19 3.14 2.89
C VAL A 60 -18.68 2.86 2.71
N PHE A 61 -19.03 2.26 1.57
CA PHE A 61 -20.41 1.99 1.18
C PHE A 61 -20.73 0.50 1.17
N SER A 62 -21.93 0.18 1.62
CA SER A 62 -22.61 -1.08 1.31
C SER A 62 -23.32 -0.92 -0.05
N LEU A 63 -23.08 -1.87 -0.96
CA LEU A 63 -23.76 -1.93 -2.26
C LEU A 63 -25.13 -2.59 -2.08
N MET A 64 -26.20 -1.84 -2.30
CA MET A 64 -27.57 -2.30 -2.11
C MET A 64 -28.27 -2.52 -3.44
N GLN A 65 -29.12 -3.54 -3.51
CA GLN A 65 -29.94 -3.84 -4.68
C GLN A 65 -31.41 -3.92 -4.29
N GLU A 66 -32.27 -3.29 -5.09
CA GLU A 66 -33.72 -3.32 -4.85
C GLU A 66 -34.24 -4.76 -4.84
N GLY A 67 -35.01 -5.10 -3.81
CA GLY A 67 -35.51 -6.45 -3.58
C GLY A 67 -34.54 -7.41 -2.87
N ILE A 68 -33.35 -6.94 -2.47
CA ILE A 68 -32.41 -7.70 -1.65
C ILE A 68 -32.12 -6.90 -0.38
N ASP A 69 -32.49 -7.45 0.79
CA ASP A 69 -32.35 -6.77 2.07
C ASP A 69 -30.89 -6.68 2.55
N GLN A 70 -30.05 -7.62 2.11
CA GLN A 70 -28.63 -7.69 2.51
C GLN A 70 -27.72 -6.99 1.49
N PRO A 71 -26.60 -6.38 1.93
CA PRO A 71 -25.59 -5.85 1.03
C PRO A 71 -25.09 -6.91 0.06
N ILE A 72 -25.03 -6.57 -1.22
CA ILE A 72 -24.53 -7.46 -2.28
C ILE A 72 -23.05 -7.25 -2.57
N GLY A 73 -22.40 -6.35 -1.84
CA GLY A 73 -20.99 -6.03 -1.98
C GLY A 73 -20.60 -4.77 -1.22
N ILE A 74 -19.37 -4.34 -1.40
CA ILE A 74 -18.78 -3.17 -0.76
C ILE A 74 -18.14 -2.27 -1.80
N LEU A 75 -18.04 -0.98 -1.49
CA LEU A 75 -17.29 -0.01 -2.27
C LEU A 75 -16.66 0.99 -1.30
N TRP A 76 -15.34 1.06 -1.27
CA TRP A 76 -14.59 2.02 -0.49
C TRP A 76 -13.86 3.00 -1.40
N ILE A 77 -14.20 4.28 -1.25
CA ILE A 77 -13.61 5.37 -2.01
C ILE A 77 -12.95 6.35 -1.04
N HIS A 78 -11.73 6.76 -1.33
CA HIS A 78 -11.15 7.99 -0.80
C HIS A 78 -11.39 9.10 -1.82
N ALA A 79 -11.86 10.27 -1.39
CA ALA A 79 -12.09 11.40 -2.28
C ALA A 79 -11.62 12.70 -1.65
N GLN A 80 -10.77 13.42 -2.38
CA GLN A 80 -10.25 14.72 -1.98
C GLN A 80 -10.14 15.61 -3.22
N ASP A 81 -10.47 16.90 -3.04
CA ASP A 81 -10.59 17.88 -4.12
C ASP A 81 -11.55 17.40 -5.23
N GLN A 82 -11.04 17.23 -6.46
CA GLN A 82 -11.79 16.76 -7.62
C GLN A 82 -11.35 15.35 -8.04
N LYS A 83 -10.68 14.61 -7.16
CA LYS A 83 -10.15 13.26 -7.44
C LYS A 83 -10.67 12.25 -6.42
N ALA A 84 -10.97 11.05 -6.91
CA ALA A 84 -11.30 9.88 -6.11
C ALA A 84 -10.33 8.74 -6.40
N PHE A 85 -10.17 7.86 -5.41
CA PHE A 85 -9.49 6.59 -5.57
C PHE A 85 -10.32 5.49 -4.93
N ILE A 86 -10.66 4.45 -5.71
CA ILE A 86 -11.31 3.25 -5.18
C ILE A 86 -10.23 2.41 -4.49
N TYR A 87 -10.30 2.35 -3.17
CA TYR A 87 -9.40 1.54 -2.35
C TYR A 87 -9.82 0.07 -2.33
N ASP A 88 -11.12 -0.19 -2.28
CA ASP A 88 -11.65 -1.54 -2.29
C ASP A 88 -13.02 -1.59 -3.00
N PHE A 89 -13.25 -2.66 -3.75
CA PHE A 89 -14.48 -2.88 -4.48
C PHE A 89 -14.71 -4.37 -4.69
N GLU A 90 -15.79 -4.87 -4.11
CA GLU A 90 -16.15 -6.26 -4.23
C GLU A 90 -17.65 -6.46 -4.37
N ILE A 91 -18.03 -7.40 -5.22
CA ILE A 91 -19.37 -8.00 -5.22
C ILE A 91 -19.28 -9.32 -4.48
N ASN A 92 -20.13 -9.51 -3.48
CA ASN A 92 -20.22 -10.75 -2.70
C ASN A 92 -20.41 -11.95 -3.65
N SER A 93 -19.70 -13.05 -3.36
CA SER A 93 -19.60 -14.21 -4.27
C SER A 93 -20.96 -14.77 -4.73
N ALA A 94 -21.96 -14.76 -3.85
CA ALA A 94 -23.33 -15.18 -4.13
C ALA A 94 -24.04 -14.37 -5.23
N TYR A 95 -23.58 -13.14 -5.51
CA TYR A 95 -24.20 -12.21 -6.47
C TYR A 95 -23.32 -11.93 -7.69
N ARG A 96 -22.15 -12.57 -7.82
CA ARG A 96 -21.25 -12.38 -8.97
C ARG A 96 -21.85 -12.93 -10.27
N GLY A 97 -21.35 -12.46 -11.41
CA GLY A 97 -21.78 -12.92 -12.74
C GLY A 97 -23.13 -12.37 -13.24
N GLN A 98 -23.82 -11.56 -12.45
CA GLN A 98 -25.16 -11.03 -12.77
C GLN A 98 -25.14 -9.58 -13.30
N GLY A 99 -23.96 -9.05 -13.61
CA GLY A 99 -23.79 -7.66 -14.08
C GLY A 99 -23.73 -6.61 -12.97
N TYR A 100 -23.81 -6.99 -11.70
CA TYR A 100 -23.77 -6.05 -10.58
C TYR A 100 -22.47 -5.27 -10.47
N GLY A 101 -21.32 -5.82 -10.89
CA GLY A 101 -20.06 -5.07 -10.90
C GLY A 101 -20.12 -3.83 -11.80
N LYS A 102 -20.72 -3.98 -12.99
CA LYS A 102 -20.96 -2.85 -13.91
C LYS A 102 -21.97 -1.86 -13.34
N ALA A 103 -23.02 -2.33 -12.70
CA ALA A 103 -24.02 -1.46 -12.09
C ALA A 103 -23.42 -0.66 -10.93
N ALA A 104 -22.56 -1.28 -10.11
CA ALA A 104 -21.94 -0.63 -8.95
C ALA A 104 -21.02 0.51 -9.37
N LEU A 105 -20.18 0.30 -10.40
CA LEU A 105 -19.30 1.34 -10.93
C LEU A 105 -20.10 2.53 -11.53
N LYS A 106 -21.25 2.29 -12.17
CA LYS A 106 -22.12 3.38 -12.64
C LYS A 106 -22.70 4.20 -11.49
N VAL A 107 -23.11 3.56 -10.40
CA VAL A 107 -23.62 4.28 -9.23
C VAL A 107 -22.47 5.03 -8.54
N ALA A 108 -21.25 4.46 -8.53
CA ALA A 108 -20.05 5.15 -8.06
C ALA A 108 -19.73 6.41 -8.88
N GLU A 109 -19.82 6.35 -10.21
CA GLU A 109 -19.67 7.50 -11.10
C GLU A 109 -20.74 8.58 -10.83
N GLN A 110 -22.00 8.17 -10.66
CA GLN A 110 -23.09 9.10 -10.31
C GLN A 110 -22.81 9.79 -8.97
N TRP A 111 -22.43 9.02 -7.95
CA TRP A 111 -22.01 9.56 -6.66
C TRP A 111 -20.84 10.53 -6.83
N ALA A 112 -19.80 10.16 -7.58
CA ALA A 112 -18.63 11.01 -7.82
C ALA A 112 -19.03 12.36 -8.47
N HIS A 113 -19.94 12.35 -9.44
CA HIS A 113 -20.49 13.57 -10.02
C HIS A 113 -21.20 14.45 -9.00
N THR A 114 -21.98 13.88 -8.07
CA THR A 114 -22.63 14.67 -7.00
C THR A 114 -21.63 15.32 -6.03
N GLN A 115 -20.44 14.73 -5.90
CA GLN A 115 -19.35 15.27 -5.07
C GLN A 115 -18.44 16.25 -5.82
N GLY A 116 -18.69 16.51 -7.12
CA GLY A 116 -17.84 17.39 -7.94
C GLY A 116 -16.52 16.74 -8.38
N ILE A 117 -16.40 15.43 -8.26
CA ILE A 117 -15.21 14.65 -8.63
C ILE A 117 -15.15 14.52 -10.16
N ARG A 118 -13.95 14.69 -10.72
CA ARG A 118 -13.67 14.67 -12.17
C ARG A 118 -12.82 13.49 -12.62
N GLU A 119 -12.14 12.83 -11.68
CA GLU A 119 -11.23 11.71 -11.95
C GLU A 119 -11.42 10.66 -10.86
N ILE A 120 -11.56 9.39 -11.24
CA ILE A 120 -11.61 8.27 -10.30
C ILE A 120 -10.59 7.21 -10.72
N GLY A 121 -9.60 6.99 -9.87
CA GLY A 121 -8.56 5.99 -10.05
C GLY A 121 -8.82 4.74 -9.22
N LEU A 122 -8.07 3.67 -9.51
CA LEU A 122 -8.06 2.44 -8.72
C LEU A 122 -6.76 1.68 -8.97
N HIS A 123 -6.43 0.77 -8.06
CA HIS A 123 -5.43 -0.27 -8.29
C HIS A 123 -6.12 -1.60 -8.56
N VAL A 124 -5.59 -2.39 -9.50
CA VAL A 124 -6.04 -3.76 -9.75
C VAL A 124 -4.84 -4.67 -9.91
N PHE A 125 -4.80 -5.77 -9.15
CA PHE A 125 -3.73 -6.76 -9.27
C PHE A 125 -3.76 -7.43 -10.65
N ALA A 126 -2.59 -7.63 -11.25
CA ALA A 126 -2.46 -8.24 -12.58
C ALA A 126 -3.06 -9.66 -12.68
N HIS A 127 -3.08 -10.43 -11.58
CA HIS A 127 -3.71 -11.75 -11.57
C HIS A 127 -5.25 -11.69 -11.57
N ASN A 128 -5.86 -10.54 -11.22
CA ASN A 128 -7.31 -10.36 -11.20
C ASN A 128 -7.85 -9.93 -12.57
N GLN A 129 -7.72 -10.83 -13.54
CA GLN A 129 -8.13 -10.57 -14.93
C GLN A 129 -9.61 -10.22 -15.04
N SER A 130 -10.48 -10.81 -14.22
CA SER A 130 -11.92 -10.51 -14.25
C SER A 130 -12.20 -9.03 -13.93
N ALA A 131 -11.62 -8.51 -12.84
CA ALA A 131 -11.77 -7.10 -12.47
C ALA A 131 -11.15 -6.16 -13.51
N TYR A 132 -9.95 -6.48 -13.99
CA TYR A 132 -9.28 -5.70 -15.04
C TYR A 132 -10.17 -5.55 -16.30
N HIS A 133 -10.75 -6.65 -16.80
CA HIS A 133 -11.65 -6.59 -17.96
C HIS A 133 -12.94 -5.80 -17.67
N LEU A 134 -13.46 -5.85 -16.44
CA LEU A 134 -14.59 -5.03 -16.02
C LEU A 134 -14.24 -3.54 -16.08
N TYR A 135 -13.13 -3.12 -15.48
CA TYR A 135 -12.70 -1.71 -15.45
C TYR A 135 -12.44 -1.18 -16.86
N LYS A 136 -11.73 -1.96 -17.69
CA LYS A 136 -11.49 -1.60 -19.09
C LYS A 136 -12.80 -1.40 -19.87
N LYS A 137 -13.78 -2.27 -19.66
CA LYS A 137 -15.12 -2.14 -20.28
C LYS A 137 -15.92 -0.94 -19.76
N MET A 138 -15.59 -0.45 -18.56
CA MET A 138 -16.17 0.76 -17.96
C MET A 138 -15.44 2.05 -18.38
N GLY A 139 -14.37 1.96 -19.16
CA GLY A 139 -13.66 3.13 -19.69
C GLY A 139 -12.50 3.61 -18.83
N TYR A 140 -12.08 2.84 -17.83
CA TYR A 140 -10.83 3.09 -17.12
C TYR A 140 -9.66 2.89 -18.08
N LEU A 141 -8.66 3.76 -17.96
CA LEU A 141 -7.42 3.69 -18.73
C LEU A 141 -6.29 3.20 -17.82
N GLU A 142 -5.41 2.36 -18.37
CA GLU A 142 -4.20 1.94 -17.66
C GLU A 142 -3.22 3.12 -17.56
N THR A 143 -2.83 3.51 -16.34
CA THR A 143 -1.84 4.59 -16.11
C THR A 143 -0.46 4.06 -15.75
N ASP A 144 -0.40 3.01 -14.91
CA ASP A 144 0.82 2.44 -14.36
C ASP A 144 0.77 0.91 -14.40
N ILE A 145 1.89 0.25 -14.73
CA ILE A 145 2.02 -1.22 -14.74
C ILE A 145 3.23 -1.63 -13.92
N SER A 146 2.97 -2.32 -12.81
CA SER A 146 4.01 -2.90 -11.95
C SER A 146 4.34 -4.33 -12.38
N MET A 147 5.62 -4.62 -12.63
CA MET A 147 6.09 -5.96 -13.02
C MET A 147 7.28 -6.41 -12.16
N VAL A 148 7.28 -7.69 -11.80
CA VAL A 148 8.37 -8.34 -11.09
C VAL A 148 8.71 -9.65 -11.77
N ARG A 149 10.01 -9.94 -11.90
CA ARG A 149 10.54 -11.23 -12.33
C ARG A 149 11.46 -11.72 -11.23
N GLN A 150 11.19 -12.92 -10.72
CA GLN A 150 12.12 -13.63 -9.84
C GLN A 150 13.32 -14.06 -10.69
N ILE A 151 14.52 -13.68 -10.26
CA ILE A 151 15.77 -14.12 -10.84
C ILE A 151 16.30 -15.21 -9.91
N ASP A 152 16.42 -16.43 -10.43
CA ASP A 152 17.10 -17.50 -9.69
C ASP A 152 18.49 -16.99 -9.34
N ALA A 153 18.86 -17.06 -8.06
CA ALA A 153 20.24 -16.76 -7.67
C ALA A 153 21.16 -17.70 -8.45
N GLU A 154 22.15 -17.15 -9.18
CA GLU A 154 23.25 -17.98 -9.65
C GLU A 154 23.80 -18.75 -8.43
N PRO A 155 24.04 -20.06 -8.53
CA PRO A 155 24.67 -20.79 -7.44
C PRO A 155 26.04 -20.16 -7.21
N GLN A 156 26.13 -19.29 -6.21
CA GLN A 156 27.39 -18.70 -5.85
C GLN A 156 28.32 -19.85 -5.43
N PRO A 157 29.55 -19.92 -5.96
CA PRO A 157 30.51 -20.89 -5.49
C PRO A 157 30.60 -20.74 -3.97
N THR A 158 30.37 -21.84 -3.25
CA THR A 158 30.42 -21.89 -1.79
C THR A 158 31.80 -21.45 -1.33
N GLN A 159 31.98 -20.15 -1.14
CA GLN A 159 33.05 -19.62 -0.32
C GLN A 159 32.65 -19.92 1.11
N HIS A 160 33.52 -20.65 1.80
CA HIS A 160 33.41 -20.90 3.23
C HIS A 160 33.33 -19.55 3.96
N ALA A 161 32.10 -19.11 4.24
CA ALA A 161 31.85 -17.85 4.93
C ALA A 161 32.04 -18.06 6.44
N THR A 162 33.07 -17.42 6.98
CA THR A 162 33.06 -16.94 8.36
C THR A 162 31.77 -16.16 8.57
N ALA A 163 31.04 -16.42 9.66
CA ALA A 163 29.74 -15.79 9.93
C ALA A 163 29.85 -14.25 9.88
N THR A 164 29.36 -13.66 8.79
CA THR A 164 29.32 -12.21 8.58
C THR A 164 28.34 -11.60 9.59
N THR A 165 28.78 -10.56 10.28
CA THR A 165 28.02 -9.89 11.33
C THR A 165 26.79 -9.17 10.77
N PHE A 166 25.83 -8.85 11.64
CA PHE A 166 24.64 -8.06 11.26
C PHE A 166 25.03 -6.73 10.58
N SER A 167 25.99 -6.01 11.17
CA SER A 167 26.48 -4.72 10.65
C SER A 167 27.04 -4.85 9.23
N GLU A 168 27.90 -5.84 9.00
CA GLU A 168 28.52 -6.05 7.68
C GLU A 168 27.48 -6.38 6.60
N LYS A 169 26.45 -7.16 6.95
CA LYS A 169 25.34 -7.45 6.02
C LYS A 169 24.50 -6.20 5.73
N LEU A 170 24.16 -5.44 6.76
CA LEU A 170 23.41 -4.20 6.64
C LEU A 170 24.15 -3.21 5.73
N ASP A 171 25.43 -2.97 6.00
CA ASP A 171 26.26 -2.02 5.24
C ASP A 171 26.38 -2.43 3.77
N SER A 172 26.55 -3.74 3.51
CA SER A 172 26.58 -4.29 2.15
C SER A 172 25.28 -4.02 1.39
N LEU A 173 24.12 -4.22 2.03
CA LEU A 173 22.81 -3.98 1.41
C LEU A 173 22.53 -2.49 1.19
N ILE A 174 22.97 -1.63 2.09
CA ILE A 174 22.88 -0.16 1.91
C ILE A 174 23.72 0.26 0.69
N ALA A 175 24.95 -0.26 0.57
CA ALA A 175 25.81 0.02 -0.58
C ALA A 175 25.18 -0.49 -1.89
N LEU A 176 24.59 -1.69 -1.87
CA LEU A 176 23.89 -2.25 -3.02
C LEU A 176 22.70 -1.37 -3.44
N ARG A 177 21.86 -0.94 -2.49
CA ARG A 177 20.75 -0.02 -2.76
C ARG A 177 21.24 1.30 -3.35
N GLU A 178 22.27 1.91 -2.78
CA GLU A 178 22.83 3.17 -3.30
C GLU A 178 23.35 3.01 -4.73
N SER A 179 24.02 1.89 -5.01
CA SER A 179 24.45 1.55 -6.38
C SER A 179 23.25 1.45 -7.32
N GLY A 180 22.21 0.69 -6.94
CA GLY A 180 21.00 0.53 -7.75
C GLY A 180 20.26 1.86 -7.98
N ARG A 181 20.22 2.73 -6.96
CA ARG A 181 19.65 4.08 -7.10
C ARG A 181 20.44 4.94 -8.07
N ALA A 182 21.77 4.93 -7.97
CA ALA A 182 22.66 5.72 -8.82
C ALA A 182 22.62 5.28 -10.30
N SER A 183 22.52 3.97 -10.54
CA SER A 183 22.39 3.41 -11.89
C SER A 183 20.96 3.35 -12.41
N GLN A 184 19.96 3.70 -11.58
CA GLN A 184 18.53 3.48 -11.85
C GLN A 184 18.22 2.00 -12.17
N ASP A 185 18.99 1.07 -11.60
CA ASP A 185 18.84 -0.36 -11.82
C ASP A 185 17.84 -0.95 -10.82
N THR A 186 16.62 -1.19 -11.32
CA THR A 186 15.54 -1.79 -10.54
C THR A 186 15.83 -3.22 -10.08
N ALA A 187 16.73 -3.96 -10.75
CA ALA A 187 17.10 -5.31 -10.33
C ALA A 187 17.99 -5.26 -9.10
N VAL A 188 19.00 -4.39 -9.10
CA VAL A 188 19.88 -4.15 -7.95
C VAL A 188 19.10 -3.63 -6.73
N LEU A 189 18.13 -2.74 -6.96
CA LEU A 189 17.25 -2.25 -5.90
C LEU A 189 16.35 -3.36 -5.32
N LYS A 190 15.83 -4.26 -6.16
CA LYS A 190 15.05 -5.42 -5.69
C LYS A 190 15.92 -6.41 -4.93
N GLU A 191 17.16 -6.64 -5.36
CA GLU A 191 18.12 -7.48 -4.64
C GLU A 191 18.41 -6.92 -3.24
N ALA A 192 18.65 -5.61 -3.14
CA ALA A 192 18.81 -4.94 -1.85
C ALA A 192 17.56 -5.07 -0.97
N LEU A 193 16.36 -4.88 -1.55
CA LEU A 193 15.10 -5.04 -0.84
C LEU A 193 14.92 -6.46 -0.29
N THR A 194 15.16 -7.50 -1.11
CA THR A 194 15.10 -8.90 -0.66
C THR A 194 16.05 -9.15 0.51
N GLY A 195 17.30 -8.66 0.41
CA GLY A 195 18.27 -8.81 1.50
C GLY A 195 17.85 -8.10 2.78
N PHE A 196 17.25 -6.91 2.68
CA PHE A 196 16.69 -6.22 3.86
C PHE A 196 15.49 -6.98 4.45
N GLN A 197 14.63 -7.56 3.62
CA GLN A 197 13.51 -8.40 4.06
C GLN A 197 14.01 -9.67 4.78
N ASP A 198 15.08 -10.28 4.30
CA ASP A 198 15.69 -11.42 4.99
C ASP A 198 16.25 -11.03 6.37
N LEU A 199 16.91 -9.87 6.46
CA LEU A 199 17.40 -9.38 7.75
C LEU A 199 16.26 -9.01 8.70
N ILE A 200 15.16 -8.44 8.21
CA ILE A 200 14.06 -8.00 9.06
C ILE A 200 13.28 -9.18 9.65
N HIS A 201 13.25 -10.32 8.97
CA HIS A 201 12.72 -11.56 9.56
C HIS A 201 13.51 -11.99 10.81
N ALA A 202 14.83 -11.79 10.83
CA ALA A 202 15.68 -12.10 11.98
C ALA A 202 15.69 -10.98 13.04
N HIS A 203 15.51 -9.73 12.61
CA HIS A 203 15.60 -8.54 13.45
C HIS A 203 14.40 -7.59 13.25
N PRO A 204 13.16 -8.02 13.56
CA PRO A 204 11.95 -7.29 13.18
C PRO A 204 11.75 -5.94 13.88
N GLN A 205 12.49 -5.69 14.96
CA GLN A 205 12.44 -4.45 15.75
C GLN A 205 13.60 -3.51 15.46
N GLU A 206 14.45 -3.82 14.49
CA GLU A 206 15.59 -2.99 14.14
C GLU A 206 15.14 -1.77 13.30
N PRO A 207 15.20 -0.53 13.84
CA PRO A 207 14.62 0.64 13.17
C PRO A 207 15.26 0.93 11.80
N VAL A 208 16.58 0.73 11.69
CA VAL A 208 17.31 1.03 10.46
C VAL A 208 16.84 0.14 9.31
N LEU A 209 16.50 -1.13 9.55
CA LEU A 209 15.99 -2.01 8.50
C LEU A 209 14.69 -1.51 7.91
N HIS A 210 13.74 -1.08 8.76
CA HIS A 210 12.49 -0.48 8.28
C HIS A 210 12.77 0.77 7.46
N TYR A 211 13.65 1.66 7.91
CA TYR A 211 14.02 2.86 7.15
C TYR A 211 14.65 2.53 5.78
N GLN A 212 15.58 1.58 5.73
CA GLN A 212 16.22 1.19 4.47
C GLN A 212 15.22 0.54 3.49
N ILE A 213 14.28 -0.27 3.99
CA ILE A 213 13.19 -0.85 3.19
C ILE A 213 12.27 0.24 2.62
N GLY A 214 11.91 1.25 3.43
CA GLY A 214 11.12 2.39 2.97
C GLY A 214 11.76 3.09 1.77
N ILE A 215 13.07 3.34 1.84
CA ILE A 215 13.82 3.95 0.71
C ILE A 215 13.85 3.02 -0.50
N CYS A 216 14.00 1.71 -0.30
CA CYS A 216 13.94 0.76 -1.41
C CYS A 216 12.59 0.81 -2.14
N PHE A 217 11.48 0.85 -1.40
CA PHE A 217 10.15 0.98 -2.00
C PHE A 217 9.98 2.29 -2.76
N ASP A 218 10.41 3.42 -2.20
CA ASP A 218 10.38 4.71 -2.91
C ASP A 218 11.23 4.69 -4.18
N ASN A 219 12.46 4.16 -4.13
CA ASN A 219 13.35 4.05 -5.30
C ASN A 219 12.75 3.15 -6.39
N LEU A 220 11.89 2.20 -6.03
CA LEU A 220 11.16 1.33 -6.93
C LEU A 220 9.81 1.91 -7.39
N GLY A 221 9.41 3.08 -6.88
CA GLY A 221 8.14 3.74 -7.19
C GLY A 221 6.94 3.24 -6.37
N PHE A 222 7.13 2.29 -5.45
CA PHE A 222 6.09 1.72 -4.59
C PHE A 222 5.83 2.60 -3.37
N THR A 223 5.50 3.86 -3.62
CA THR A 223 5.45 4.92 -2.60
C THR A 223 4.42 4.63 -1.49
N ASN A 224 3.29 4.02 -1.82
CA ASN A 224 2.29 3.60 -0.82
C ASN A 224 2.81 2.50 0.12
N ASP A 225 3.67 1.60 -0.39
CA ASP A 225 4.28 0.53 0.41
C ASP A 225 5.48 1.05 1.23
N ALA A 226 6.10 2.17 0.85
CA ALA A 226 7.21 2.79 1.61
C ALA A 226 6.77 3.42 2.94
N ILE A 227 5.61 4.08 2.95
CA ILE A 227 5.05 4.80 4.10
C ILE A 227 5.06 3.98 5.41
N PRO A 228 4.48 2.76 5.47
CA PRO A 228 4.45 1.97 6.71
C PRO A 228 5.85 1.69 7.27
N HIS A 229 6.85 1.51 6.40
CA HIS A 229 8.21 1.23 6.84
C HIS A 229 8.89 2.46 7.44
N TYR A 230 8.70 3.66 6.88
CA TYR A 230 9.21 4.87 7.52
C TYR A 230 8.54 5.16 8.86
N GLU A 231 7.21 5.05 8.93
CA GLU A 231 6.46 5.19 10.19
C GLU A 231 6.98 4.21 11.24
N ARG A 232 7.19 2.95 10.84
CA ARG A 232 7.69 1.90 11.73
C ARG A 232 9.10 2.20 12.23
N ALA A 233 10.00 2.67 11.36
CA ALA A 233 11.35 3.07 11.74
C ALA A 233 11.35 4.20 12.79
N ILE A 234 10.52 5.22 12.59
CA ILE A 234 10.35 6.33 13.55
C ILE A 234 9.80 5.79 14.88
N SER A 235 8.77 4.93 14.84
CA SER A 235 8.15 4.36 16.04
C SER A 235 9.10 3.52 16.90
N LEU A 236 10.07 2.86 16.26
CA LEU A 236 11.06 2.01 16.92
C LEU A 236 12.28 2.79 17.45
N GLY A 237 12.35 4.11 17.20
CA GLY A 237 13.42 4.97 17.69
C GLY A 237 14.66 5.01 16.78
N LEU A 238 14.46 5.27 15.48
CA LEU A 238 15.55 5.50 14.53
C LEU A 238 16.50 6.62 15.00
N GLY A 239 17.81 6.39 14.86
CA GLY A 239 18.84 7.35 15.27
C GLY A 239 18.76 8.67 14.51
N GLU A 240 19.20 9.76 15.15
CA GLU A 240 18.98 11.14 14.65
C GLU A 240 19.48 11.39 13.21
N ASP A 241 20.62 10.80 12.84
CA ASP A 241 21.21 10.98 11.51
C ASP A 241 20.32 10.47 10.39
N ASP A 242 19.69 9.30 10.61
CA ASP A 242 18.74 8.72 9.67
C ASP A 242 17.33 9.26 9.87
N LEU A 243 16.94 9.65 11.08
CA LEU A 243 15.62 10.19 11.39
C LEU A 243 15.30 11.44 10.58
N ARG A 244 16.26 12.36 10.41
CA ARG A 244 16.13 13.53 9.54
C ARG A 244 15.74 13.15 8.11
N ARG A 245 16.46 12.20 7.53
CA ARG A 245 16.25 11.73 6.16
C ARG A 245 14.96 10.92 6.04
N CYS A 246 14.61 10.16 7.08
CA CYS A 246 13.37 9.40 7.18
C CYS A 246 12.15 10.33 7.13
N TYR A 247 12.16 11.46 7.87
CA TYR A 247 11.09 12.44 7.78
C TYR A 247 10.93 13.05 6.39
N LEU A 248 12.04 13.35 5.71
CA LEU A 248 12.00 13.85 4.33
C LEU A 248 11.44 12.79 3.36
N GLY A 249 11.89 11.54 3.49
CA GLY A 249 11.37 10.40 2.71
C GLY A 249 9.87 10.25 2.90
N LEU A 250 9.43 10.08 4.15
CA LEU A 250 8.02 9.94 4.51
C LEU A 250 7.17 11.13 4.06
N GLY A 251 7.64 12.35 4.26
CA GLY A 251 6.95 13.57 3.79
C GLY A 251 6.80 13.59 2.27
N SER A 252 7.83 13.19 1.53
CA SER A 252 7.75 13.03 0.08
C SER A 252 6.77 11.94 -0.33
N SER A 253 6.78 10.78 0.35
CA SER A 253 5.88 9.67 0.06
C SER A 253 4.41 10.04 0.29
N TYR A 254 4.10 10.73 1.39
CA TYR A 254 2.75 11.28 1.62
C TYR A 254 2.34 12.29 0.53
N ARG A 255 3.24 13.19 0.11
CA ARG A 255 2.93 14.17 -0.94
C ARG A 255 2.63 13.49 -2.28
N VAL A 256 3.43 12.50 -2.67
CA VAL A 256 3.25 11.75 -3.93
C VAL A 256 1.94 10.95 -3.92
N THR A 257 1.54 10.45 -2.75
CA THR A 257 0.29 9.70 -2.58
C THR A 257 -0.93 10.58 -2.31
N GLY A 258 -0.78 11.91 -2.36
CA GLY A 258 -1.87 12.88 -2.19
C GLY A 258 -2.25 13.17 -0.74
N GLN A 259 -1.56 12.60 0.25
CA GLN A 259 -1.80 12.80 1.68
C GLN A 259 -1.13 14.09 2.18
N TYR A 260 -1.51 15.25 1.62
CA TYR A 260 -0.81 16.52 1.85
C TYR A 260 -0.81 16.98 3.32
N ALA A 261 -1.89 16.73 4.06
CA ALA A 261 -1.96 17.08 5.48
C ALA A 261 -0.93 16.29 6.31
N HIS A 262 -0.79 14.99 6.05
CA HIS A 262 0.23 14.14 6.69
C HIS A 262 1.65 14.55 6.27
N SER A 263 1.83 14.89 4.99
CA SER A 263 3.10 15.42 4.47
C SER A 263 3.51 16.71 5.18
N LEU A 264 2.59 17.66 5.36
CA LEU A 264 2.88 18.90 6.06
C LEU A 264 3.24 18.64 7.52
N ALA A 265 2.42 17.87 8.24
CA ALA A 265 2.63 17.59 9.65
C ALA A 265 3.98 16.90 9.92
N ILE A 266 4.39 15.95 9.06
CA ILE A 266 5.67 15.24 9.26
C ILE A 266 6.87 16.14 8.95
N LEU A 267 6.76 17.02 7.95
CA LEU A 267 7.82 17.98 7.60
C LEU A 267 7.94 19.10 8.63
N GLU A 268 6.83 19.60 9.17
CA GLU A 268 6.83 20.56 10.28
C GLU A 268 7.53 19.97 11.51
N LYS A 269 7.18 18.73 11.87
CA LYS A 269 7.86 18.00 12.95
C LYS A 269 9.36 17.85 12.69
N ALA A 270 9.77 17.62 11.44
CA ALA A 270 11.17 17.54 11.07
C ALA A 270 11.89 18.88 11.31
N VAL A 271 11.28 20.00 10.92
CA VAL A 271 11.83 21.35 11.14
C VAL A 271 11.89 21.71 12.63
N GLU A 272 10.87 21.36 13.41
CA GLU A 272 10.88 21.58 14.86
C GLU A 272 12.00 20.80 15.56
N GLN A 273 12.18 19.54 15.16
CA GLN A 273 13.18 18.66 15.76
C GLN A 273 14.60 18.92 15.25
N PHE A 274 14.73 19.41 14.00
CA PHE A 274 16.00 19.64 13.32
C PHE A 274 16.01 20.99 12.58
N PRO A 275 15.98 22.13 13.31
CA PRO A 275 15.77 23.46 12.72
C PRO A 275 16.95 23.99 11.87
N GLU A 276 18.11 23.36 11.97
CA GLU A 276 19.36 23.75 11.27
C GLU A 276 19.57 22.99 9.95
N TYR A 277 18.62 22.12 9.56
CA TYR A 277 18.72 21.21 8.42
C TYR A 277 17.60 21.47 7.41
#